data_AF-A0A147B7B9-F1
#
_entry.id   AF-A0A147B7B9-F1
#
_cell.length_a   1.000
_cell.length_b   1.000
_cell.length_c   1.000
_cell.angle_alpha   90.00
_cell.angle_beta   90.00
_cell.angle_gamma   90.00
#
_symmetry.space_group_name_H-M   'P 1'
#
loop_
_entity.id
_entity.type
_entity.pdbx_description
1 polymer ?
#
loop_
_entity_poly.entity_id
_entity_poly.type
_entity_poly.pdbx_seq_one_letter_code
_entity_poly.pdbx_strand_id
1 'polypeptide(L)'
;ELQARIDGMASAHSKELKEAARRHAEAEASAEEAHKQVLIEKDAKFEQLHQELEAQRAKNNDLRTKNWEVVEALQAAERKAQAQQQQKTMDVEALKKEHLQEVQALEKRLASEQEARERALLQRLLPKMKIERELAHTEWVACFEKELHQALAQDKPSCPTAHGDTNGSLSPPASHRLQEVNAKLQSEVCHYQKVLAETEEMLRSLQSSVEKEERRWREREEAHHKEADRWKADVSRLEKEAHALAAKNASLETSLRELQGIQETTAEMQAKLKELQHKLEEEESEKKVLVQKYDEASKNAQSMHSHLEGRVRELEELKLSPGGTDQLEKELDDVRSQLEKERSRNEQLVERLQELESASKGDCSPASSPKVSSTNGPLSARDSPTPAEKEDKGATSKK
;
A
#
# COMPACT_ATOMS: atom_id res chain seq x y z
N GLU A 1 10.37 23.15 -91.16
CA GLU A 1 11.22 22.87 -89.98
C GLU A 1 10.57 23.27 -88.66
N LEU A 2 10.13 24.52 -88.48
CA LEU A 2 9.46 24.96 -87.23
C LEU A 2 8.24 24.10 -86.85
N GLN A 3 7.34 23.80 -87.80
CA GLN A 3 6.15 22.98 -87.54
C GLN A 3 6.50 21.57 -87.03
N ALA A 4 7.44 20.88 -87.68
CA ALA A 4 7.89 19.56 -87.25
C ALA A 4 8.53 19.57 -85.85
N ARG A 5 9.18 20.68 -85.48
CA ARG A 5 9.75 20.87 -84.14
C ARG A 5 8.65 21.10 -83.09
N ILE A 6 7.60 21.86 -83.43
CA ILE A 6 6.41 22.05 -82.59
C ILE A 6 5.67 20.72 -82.38
N ASP A 7 5.44 19.95 -83.44
CA ASP A 7 4.76 18.65 -83.37
C ASP A 7 5.59 17.62 -82.56
N GLY A 8 6.92 17.66 -82.70
CA GLY A 8 7.84 16.86 -81.90
C GLY A 8 7.78 17.21 -80.41
N MET A 9 7.76 18.50 -80.06
CA MET A 9 7.59 18.97 -78.68
C MET A 9 6.21 18.61 -78.12
N ALA A 10 5.14 18.74 -78.91
CA ALA A 10 3.78 18.36 -78.50
C ALA A 10 3.65 16.85 -78.25
N SER A 11 4.28 16.03 -79.09
CA SER A 11 4.35 14.57 -78.90
C SER A 11 5.14 14.19 -77.64
N ALA A 12 6.27 14.85 -77.38
CA ALA A 12 7.05 14.66 -76.16
C ALA A 12 6.26 15.05 -74.91
N HIS A 13 5.63 16.24 -74.90
CA HIS A 13 4.75 16.67 -73.81
C HIS A 13 3.56 15.72 -73.59
N SER A 14 2.95 15.21 -74.67
CA SER A 14 1.86 14.23 -74.58
C SER A 14 2.31 12.92 -73.94
N LYS A 15 3.53 12.46 -74.24
CA LYS A 15 4.13 11.28 -73.60
C LYS A 15 4.44 11.54 -72.13
N GLU A 16 5.04 12.68 -71.81
CA GLU A 16 5.35 13.08 -70.43
C GLU A 16 4.07 13.19 -69.57
N LEU A 17 3.00 13.78 -70.10
CA LEU A 17 1.70 13.86 -69.42
C LEU A 17 1.11 12.47 -69.15
N LYS A 18 1.18 11.55 -70.11
CA LYS A 18 0.71 10.16 -69.92
C LYS A 18 1.54 9.41 -68.89
N GLU A 19 2.86 9.57 -68.91
CA GLU A 19 3.74 8.98 -67.91
C GLU A 19 3.52 9.57 -66.52
N ALA A 20 3.33 10.89 -66.41
CA ALA A 20 3.01 11.55 -65.15
C ALA A 20 1.66 11.09 -64.58
N ALA A 21 0.63 10.95 -65.42
CA ALA A 21 -0.66 10.41 -65.03
C ALA A 21 -0.56 8.96 -64.55
N ARG A 22 0.24 8.11 -65.23
CA ARG A 22 0.49 6.74 -64.79
C ARG A 22 1.21 6.69 -63.44
N ARG A 23 2.26 7.51 -63.26
CA ARG A 23 2.98 7.62 -61.98
C ARG A 23 2.07 8.10 -60.85
N HIS A 24 1.16 9.04 -61.12
CA HIS A 24 0.17 9.49 -60.14
C HIS A 24 -0.80 8.37 -59.75
N ALA A 25 -1.37 7.66 -60.73
CA ALA A 25 -2.28 6.54 -60.46
C ALA A 25 -1.60 5.39 -59.69
N GLU A 26 -0.34 5.08 -60.01
CA GLU A 26 0.47 4.10 -59.28
C GLU A 26 0.77 4.55 -57.84
N ALA A 27 1.07 5.83 -57.64
CA ALA A 27 1.29 6.40 -56.31
C ALA A 27 0.00 6.39 -55.46
N GLU A 28 -1.14 6.70 -56.07
CA GLU A 28 -2.45 6.69 -55.42
C GLU A 28 -2.88 5.27 -55.02
N ALA A 29 -2.71 4.28 -55.90
CA ALA A 29 -2.95 2.88 -55.59
C ALA A 29 -2.04 2.37 -54.45
N SER A 30 -0.75 2.74 -54.48
CA SER A 30 0.20 2.39 -53.41
C SER A 30 -0.17 3.03 -52.07
N ALA A 31 -0.67 4.27 -52.09
CA ALA A 31 -1.14 4.96 -50.88
C ALA A 31 -2.41 4.31 -50.29
N GLU A 32 -3.36 3.90 -51.13
CA GLU A 32 -4.55 3.17 -50.69
C GLU A 32 -4.21 1.80 -50.07
N GLU A 33 -3.28 1.07 -50.67
CA GLU A 33 -2.82 -0.22 -50.15
C GLU A 33 -2.09 -0.06 -48.81
N ALA A 34 -1.23 0.94 -48.69
CA ALA A 34 -0.59 1.29 -47.42
C ALA A 34 -1.62 1.66 -46.34
N HIS A 35 -2.66 2.42 -46.69
CA HIS A 35 -3.73 2.76 -45.75
C HIS A 35 -4.54 1.54 -45.30
N LYS A 36 -4.86 0.61 -46.22
CA LYS A 36 -5.51 -0.67 -45.88
C LYS A 36 -4.65 -1.51 -44.95
N GLN A 37 -3.35 -1.58 -45.20
CA GLN A 37 -2.42 -2.32 -44.34
C GLN A 37 -2.36 -1.73 -42.93
N VAL A 38 -2.30 -0.40 -42.81
CA VAL A 38 -2.35 0.29 -41.51
C VAL A 38 -3.65 -0.01 -40.77
N LEU A 39 -4.80 -0.04 -41.46
CA LEU A 39 -6.07 -0.40 -40.83
C LEU A 39 -6.06 -1.83 -40.29
N ILE A 40 -5.59 -2.80 -41.09
CA ILE A 40 -5.48 -4.21 -40.68
C ILE A 40 -4.57 -4.34 -39.45
N GLU A 41 -3.43 -3.66 -39.43
CA GLU A 41 -2.51 -3.67 -38.29
C GLU A 41 -3.12 -3.04 -37.04
N LYS A 42 -3.89 -1.96 -37.19
CA LYS A 42 -4.60 -1.35 -36.06
C LYS A 42 -5.69 -2.25 -35.53
N ASP A 43 -6.49 -2.87 -36.39
CA ASP A 43 -7.53 -3.82 -35.99
C ASP A 43 -6.94 -5.04 -35.28
N ALA A 44 -5.84 -5.60 -35.81
CA ALA A 44 -5.12 -6.69 -35.17
C ALA A 44 -4.59 -6.29 -33.78
N LYS A 45 -4.08 -5.07 -33.63
CA LYS A 45 -3.60 -4.56 -32.34
C LYS A 45 -4.75 -4.30 -31.36
N PHE A 46 -5.90 -3.79 -31.84
CA PHE A 46 -7.09 -3.65 -31.02
C PHE A 46 -7.58 -4.99 -30.50
N GLU A 47 -7.60 -6.01 -31.36
CA GLU A 47 -8.01 -7.36 -31.00
C GLU A 47 -7.04 -7.98 -29.97
N GLN A 48 -5.73 -7.81 -30.15
CA GLN A 48 -4.72 -8.25 -29.17
C GLN A 48 -4.91 -7.57 -27.80
N LEU A 49 -5.09 -6.25 -27.78
CA LEU A 49 -5.31 -5.51 -26.53
C LEU A 49 -6.63 -5.92 -25.87
N HIS A 50 -7.67 -6.22 -26.65
CA HIS A 50 -8.94 -6.70 -26.14
C HIS A 50 -8.79 -8.07 -25.47
N GLN A 51 -8.11 -9.01 -26.12
CA GLN A 51 -7.83 -10.34 -25.59
C GLN A 51 -7.00 -10.29 -24.31
N GLU A 52 -5.97 -9.44 -24.26
CA GLU A 52 -5.17 -9.25 -23.05
C GLU A 52 -6.00 -8.66 -21.90
N LEU A 53 -6.89 -7.72 -22.21
CA LEU A 53 -7.78 -7.11 -21.21
C LEU A 53 -8.79 -8.12 -20.66
N GLU A 54 -9.35 -8.99 -21.50
CA GLU A 54 -10.22 -10.09 -21.06
C GLU A 54 -9.45 -11.13 -20.23
N ALA A 55 -8.24 -11.50 -20.63
CA ALA A 55 -7.39 -12.41 -19.86
C ALA A 55 -7.08 -11.85 -18.47
N GLN A 56 -6.79 -10.54 -18.37
CA GLN A 56 -6.58 -9.88 -17.08
C GLN A 56 -7.85 -9.84 -16.22
N ARG A 57 -9.02 -9.60 -16.83
CA ARG A 57 -10.31 -9.67 -16.13
C ARG A 57 -10.60 -11.06 -15.58
N ALA A 58 -10.38 -12.10 -16.38
CA ALA A 58 -10.54 -13.49 -15.97
C ALA A 58 -9.59 -13.82 -14.80
N LYS A 59 -8.31 -13.46 -14.92
CA LYS A 59 -7.32 -13.63 -13.86
C LYS A 59 -7.71 -12.88 -12.58
N ASN A 60 -8.25 -11.67 -12.67
CA ASN A 60 -8.70 -10.92 -11.50
C ASN A 60 -9.91 -11.58 -10.84
N ASN A 61 -10.86 -12.08 -11.61
CA ASN A 61 -12.01 -12.82 -11.09
C ASN A 61 -11.57 -14.10 -10.36
N ASP A 62 -10.66 -14.88 -10.95
CA ASP A 62 -10.10 -16.07 -10.31
C ASP A 62 -9.39 -15.74 -8.98
N LEU A 63 -8.63 -14.63 -8.95
CA LEU A 63 -8.00 -14.16 -7.72
C LEU A 63 -9.02 -13.77 -6.65
N ARG A 64 -10.13 -13.12 -7.03
CA ARG A 64 -11.22 -12.79 -6.09
C ARG A 64 -11.86 -14.05 -5.52
N THR A 65 -12.14 -15.05 -6.36
CA THR A 65 -12.72 -16.32 -5.91
C THR A 65 -11.77 -17.04 -4.95
N LYS A 66 -10.49 -17.19 -5.30
CA LYS A 66 -9.48 -17.79 -4.42
C LYS A 66 -9.31 -17.03 -3.11
N ASN A 67 -9.28 -15.70 -3.15
CA ASN A 67 -9.20 -14.89 -1.94
C ASN A 67 -10.45 -15.04 -1.08
N TRP A 68 -11.64 -15.12 -1.69
CA TRP A 68 -12.88 -15.37 -0.96
C TRP A 68 -12.87 -16.75 -0.28
N GLU A 69 -12.44 -17.80 -0.98
CA GLU A 69 -12.27 -19.15 -0.42
C GLU A 69 -11.28 -19.18 0.76
N VAL A 70 -10.15 -18.48 0.64
CA VAL A 70 -9.17 -18.36 1.74
C VAL A 70 -9.77 -17.64 2.94
N VAL A 71 -10.51 -16.54 2.71
CA VAL A 71 -11.21 -15.82 3.78
C VAL A 71 -12.27 -16.70 4.43
N GLU A 72 -13.03 -17.47 3.65
CA GLU A 72 -14.03 -18.41 4.18
C GLU A 72 -13.38 -19.52 5.01
N ALA A 73 -12.28 -20.11 4.54
CA ALA A 73 -11.52 -21.13 5.26
C ALA A 73 -10.95 -20.59 6.58
N LEU A 74 -10.43 -19.36 6.59
CA LEU A 74 -9.95 -18.69 7.80
C LEU A 74 -11.09 -18.46 8.79
N GLN A 75 -12.25 -17.97 8.34
CA GLN A 75 -13.41 -17.79 9.21
C GLN A 75 -13.92 -19.13 9.77
N ALA A 76 -13.92 -20.21 8.98
CA ALA A 76 -14.30 -21.53 9.45
C ALA A 76 -13.32 -22.06 10.53
N ALA A 77 -12.01 -21.86 10.33
CA ALA A 77 -10.98 -22.22 11.30
C ALA A 77 -11.14 -21.42 12.60
N GLU A 78 -11.41 -20.11 12.50
CA GLU A 78 -11.65 -19.24 13.65
C GLU A 78 -12.88 -19.69 14.46
N ARG A 79 -14.02 -19.93 13.80
CA ARG A 79 -15.24 -20.43 14.46
C ARG A 79 -14.99 -21.76 15.17
N LYS A 80 -14.24 -22.67 14.55
CA LYS A 80 -13.87 -23.96 15.17
C LYS A 80 -13.00 -23.77 16.40
N ALA A 81 -12.02 -22.86 16.33
CA ALA A 81 -11.16 -22.53 17.47
C ALA A 81 -11.94 -21.90 18.62
N GLN A 82 -12.85 -20.96 18.32
CA GLN A 82 -13.74 -20.35 19.31
C GLN A 82 -14.65 -21.37 19.98
N ALA A 83 -15.27 -22.28 19.21
CA ALA A 83 -16.10 -23.36 19.74
C ALA A 83 -15.30 -24.31 20.64
N GLN A 84 -14.07 -24.67 20.24
CA GLN A 84 -13.20 -25.52 21.05
C GLN A 84 -12.79 -24.81 22.35
N GLN A 85 -12.55 -23.50 22.31
CA GLN A 85 -12.24 -22.72 23.50
C GLN A 85 -13.42 -22.67 24.46
N GLN A 86 -14.63 -22.43 23.95
CA GLN A 86 -15.87 -22.45 24.74
C GLN A 86 -16.11 -23.81 25.38
N GLN A 87 -15.89 -24.89 24.64
CA GLN A 87 -16.00 -26.25 25.17
C GLN A 87 -15.00 -26.47 26.31
N LYS A 88 -13.73 -26.13 26.11
CA LYS A 88 -12.69 -26.26 27.16
C LYS A 88 -13.03 -25.45 28.41
N THR A 89 -13.58 -24.24 28.25
CA THR A 89 -14.00 -23.45 29.42
C THR A 89 -15.15 -24.13 30.17
N MET A 90 -16.14 -24.67 29.47
CA MET A 90 -17.23 -25.41 30.10
C MET A 90 -16.74 -26.68 30.80
N ASP A 91 -15.82 -27.43 30.18
CA ASP A 91 -15.24 -28.64 30.76
C ASP A 91 -14.45 -28.32 32.05
N VAL A 92 -13.66 -27.24 32.04
CA VAL A 92 -12.92 -26.78 33.23
C VAL A 92 -13.87 -26.34 34.34
N GLU A 93 -14.96 -25.64 34.01
CA GLU A 93 -15.97 -25.25 35.00
C GLU A 93 -16.71 -26.46 35.59
N ALA A 94 -17.05 -27.45 34.75
CA ALA A 94 -17.66 -28.71 35.18
C ALA A 94 -16.73 -29.48 36.13
N LEU A 95 -15.45 -29.64 35.76
CA LEU A 95 -14.43 -30.30 36.59
C LEU A 95 -14.21 -29.57 37.92
N LYS A 96 -14.17 -28.23 37.91
CA LYS A 96 -14.06 -27.43 39.15
C LYS A 96 -15.25 -27.67 40.07
N LYS A 97 -16.46 -27.75 39.53
CA LYS A 97 -17.67 -28.00 40.30
C LYS A 97 -17.67 -29.40 40.90
N GLU A 98 -17.31 -30.41 40.11
CA GLU A 98 -17.19 -31.80 40.58
C GLU A 98 -16.14 -31.92 41.69
N HIS A 99 -14.95 -31.35 41.47
CA HIS A 99 -13.88 -31.36 42.47
C HIS A 99 -14.30 -30.67 43.77
N LEU A 100 -14.99 -29.53 43.70
CA LEU A 100 -15.50 -28.85 44.88
C LEU A 100 -16.49 -29.71 45.67
N GLN A 101 -17.36 -30.46 44.97
CA GLN A 101 -18.30 -31.37 45.62
C GLN A 101 -17.58 -32.56 46.27
N GLU A 102 -16.56 -33.11 45.62
CA GLU A 102 -15.76 -34.20 46.16
C GLU A 102 -15.00 -33.77 47.42
N VAL A 103 -14.35 -32.60 47.40
CA VAL A 103 -13.65 -32.05 48.57
C VAL A 103 -14.62 -31.87 49.74
N GLN A 104 -15.79 -31.27 49.51
CA GLN A 104 -16.81 -31.11 50.55
C GLN A 104 -17.32 -32.45 51.11
N ALA A 105 -17.46 -33.47 50.26
CA ALA A 105 -17.87 -34.80 50.69
C ALA A 105 -16.77 -35.48 51.54
N LEU A 106 -15.51 -35.35 51.15
CA LEU A 106 -14.36 -35.85 51.90
C LEU A 106 -14.20 -35.16 53.25
N GLU A 107 -14.34 -33.83 53.30
CA GLU A 107 -14.30 -33.07 54.56
C GLU A 107 -15.37 -33.55 55.54
N LYS A 108 -16.62 -33.72 55.08
CA LYS A 108 -17.72 -34.25 55.90
C LYS A 108 -17.42 -35.66 56.40
N ARG A 109 -16.90 -36.53 55.53
CA ARG A 109 -16.55 -37.91 55.89
C ARG A 109 -15.44 -37.93 56.94
N LEU A 110 -14.38 -37.15 56.74
CA LEU A 110 -13.26 -37.05 57.67
C LEU A 110 -13.71 -36.54 59.04
N ALA A 111 -14.56 -35.51 59.07
CA ALA A 111 -15.15 -35.00 60.31
C ALA A 111 -15.95 -36.10 61.03
N SER A 112 -16.85 -36.80 60.33
CA SER A 112 -17.65 -37.89 60.92
C SER A 112 -16.79 -39.05 61.44
N GLU A 113 -15.70 -39.37 60.75
CA GLU A 113 -14.79 -40.45 61.14
C GLU A 113 -13.96 -40.05 62.36
N GLN A 114 -13.49 -38.80 62.42
CA GLN A 114 -12.80 -38.26 63.58
C GLN A 114 -13.73 -38.27 64.81
N GLU A 115 -14.95 -37.76 64.66
CA GLU A 115 -15.97 -37.77 65.71
C GLU A 115 -16.23 -39.20 66.22
N ALA A 116 -16.32 -40.19 65.33
CA ALA A 116 -16.52 -41.59 65.70
C ALA A 116 -15.31 -42.19 66.43
N ARG A 117 -14.08 -41.90 65.98
CA ARG A 117 -12.84 -42.36 66.63
C ARG A 117 -12.70 -41.78 68.04
N GLU A 118 -13.01 -40.49 68.22
CA GLU A 118 -12.98 -39.83 69.53
C GLU A 118 -13.99 -40.46 70.49
N ARG A 119 -15.24 -40.66 70.05
CA ARG A 119 -16.26 -41.35 70.86
C ARG A 119 -15.82 -42.77 71.25
N ALA A 120 -15.29 -43.53 70.30
CA ALA A 120 -14.82 -44.91 70.54
C ALA A 120 -13.64 -44.95 71.53
N LEU A 121 -12.70 -44.01 71.42
CA LEU A 121 -11.58 -43.89 72.35
C LEU A 121 -12.07 -43.60 73.77
N LEU A 122 -12.97 -42.62 73.93
CA LEU A 122 -13.52 -42.22 75.22
C LEU A 122 -14.31 -43.36 75.88
N GLN A 123 -15.12 -44.09 75.12
CA GLN A 123 -15.83 -45.28 75.61
C GLN A 123 -14.87 -46.41 76.02
N ARG A 124 -13.75 -46.59 75.31
CA ARG A 124 -12.74 -47.60 75.65
C ARG A 124 -11.96 -47.26 76.92
N LEU A 125 -11.63 -45.97 77.11
CA LEU A 125 -10.90 -45.50 78.29
C LEU A 125 -11.77 -45.58 79.56
N LEU A 126 -13.07 -45.34 79.43
CA LEU A 126 -14.01 -45.28 80.57
C LEU A 126 -15.26 -46.16 80.33
N PRO A 127 -15.13 -47.51 80.36
CA PRO A 127 -16.22 -48.43 80.00
C PRO A 127 -17.43 -48.42 80.96
N LYS A 128 -17.26 -47.86 82.16
CA LYS A 128 -18.31 -47.77 83.18
C LYS A 128 -19.37 -46.69 82.86
N MET A 129 -19.08 -45.80 81.92
CA MET A 129 -19.94 -44.68 81.56
C MET A 129 -20.91 -45.08 80.44
N LYS A 130 -22.22 -44.98 80.69
CA LYS A 130 -23.26 -45.33 79.72
C LYS A 130 -23.92 -44.05 79.20
N ILE A 131 -23.56 -43.66 77.98
CA ILE A 131 -24.13 -42.48 77.31
C ILE A 131 -24.91 -42.94 76.08
N GLU A 132 -26.03 -42.28 75.82
CA GLU A 132 -26.87 -42.51 74.65
C GLU A 132 -26.09 -42.34 73.34
N ARG A 133 -26.32 -43.25 72.38
CA ARG A 133 -25.52 -43.34 71.15
C ARG A 133 -26.00 -42.39 70.05
N GLU A 134 -27.22 -41.86 70.15
CA GLU A 134 -27.89 -41.10 69.08
C GLU A 134 -27.67 -39.59 69.16
N LEU A 135 -26.91 -39.10 70.14
CA LEU A 135 -26.60 -37.67 70.30
C LEU A 135 -25.63 -37.15 69.22
N ALA A 136 -25.78 -35.89 68.83
CA ALA A 136 -24.79 -35.17 68.01
C ALA A 136 -23.44 -35.13 68.74
N HIS A 137 -22.31 -35.04 68.02
CA HIS A 137 -21.00 -35.27 68.64
C HIS A 137 -20.68 -34.28 69.76
N THR A 138 -20.93 -33.00 69.54
CA THR A 138 -20.75 -31.96 70.56
C THR A 138 -21.61 -32.20 71.79
N GLU A 139 -22.86 -32.61 71.61
CA GLU A 139 -23.79 -32.90 72.70
C GLU A 139 -23.39 -34.18 73.45
N TRP A 140 -22.92 -35.19 72.71
CA TRP A 140 -22.41 -36.44 73.26
C TRP A 140 -21.19 -36.20 74.15
N VAL A 141 -20.22 -35.39 73.70
CA VAL A 141 -19.03 -35.03 74.47
C VAL A 141 -19.40 -34.23 75.71
N ALA A 142 -20.31 -33.26 75.61
CA ALA A 142 -20.77 -32.49 76.76
C ALA A 142 -21.47 -33.37 77.82
N CYS A 143 -22.26 -34.37 77.41
CA CYS A 143 -22.83 -35.36 78.32
C CYS A 143 -21.75 -36.24 78.93
N PHE A 144 -20.74 -36.63 78.16
CA PHE A 144 -19.60 -37.40 78.64
C PHE A 144 -18.82 -36.66 79.72
N GLU A 145 -18.53 -35.37 79.52
CA GLU A 145 -17.87 -34.54 80.52
C GLU A 145 -18.67 -34.46 81.82
N LYS A 146 -20.00 -34.30 81.76
CA LYS A 146 -20.87 -34.24 82.95
C LYS A 146 -20.86 -35.55 83.74
N GLU A 147 -20.98 -36.67 83.04
CA GLU A 147 -20.95 -38.00 83.66
C GLU A 147 -19.56 -38.28 84.27
N LEU A 148 -18.48 -37.79 83.65
CA LEU A 148 -17.10 -37.98 84.13
C LEU A 148 -16.90 -37.23 85.45
N HIS A 149 -17.38 -35.99 85.53
CA HIS A 149 -17.32 -35.19 86.76
C HIS A 149 -18.14 -35.84 87.88
N GLN A 150 -19.28 -36.45 87.58
CA GLN A 150 -20.08 -37.17 88.57
C GLN A 150 -19.39 -38.45 89.07
N ALA A 151 -18.80 -39.23 88.17
CA ALA A 151 -18.04 -40.44 88.53
C ALA A 151 -16.82 -40.11 89.40
N LEU A 152 -16.07 -39.05 89.04
CA LEU A 152 -14.91 -38.60 89.81
C LEU A 152 -15.29 -38.05 91.20
N ALA A 153 -16.50 -37.50 91.35
CA ALA A 153 -17.03 -37.05 92.64
C ALA A 153 -17.47 -38.22 93.55
N GLN A 154 -17.74 -39.40 92.98
CA GLN A 154 -18.16 -40.60 93.73
C GLN A 154 -16.98 -41.47 94.21
N ASP A 155 -15.79 -41.34 93.61
CA ASP A 155 -14.59 -42.09 94.01
C ASP A 155 -13.81 -41.40 95.15
N LYS A 156 -14.34 -41.50 96.39
CA LYS A 156 -13.61 -41.29 97.66
C LYS A 156 -13.24 -42.66 98.26
N PRO A 157 -11.98 -42.92 98.66
CA PRO A 157 -11.48 -44.29 98.75
C PRO A 157 -11.83 -44.98 100.08
N SER A 158 -12.38 -46.18 99.99
CA SER A 158 -12.38 -47.17 101.08
C SER A 158 -12.02 -48.55 100.53
N CYS A 159 -10.74 -48.92 100.65
CA CYS A 159 -10.31 -50.31 100.78
C CYS A 159 -10.36 -50.62 102.29
N PRO A 160 -10.61 -51.86 102.78
CA PRO A 160 -9.56 -52.90 102.70
C PRO A 160 -10.03 -54.38 102.69
N THR A 161 -9.05 -55.24 102.38
CA THR A 161 -8.75 -56.57 103.01
C THR A 161 -9.70 -57.74 102.75
N ALA A 162 -9.30 -59.02 102.72
CA ALA A 162 -8.00 -59.70 102.79
C ALA A 162 -8.24 -61.22 102.69
N HIS A 163 -7.17 -61.95 102.35
CA HIS A 163 -6.79 -63.31 102.76
C HIS A 163 -7.73 -64.52 102.55
N GLY A 164 -7.13 -65.57 102.01
CA GLY A 164 -7.66 -66.93 102.01
C GLY A 164 -6.65 -67.91 101.43
N ASP A 165 -5.63 -68.24 102.24
CA ASP A 165 -4.60 -69.24 101.95
C ASP A 165 -5.15 -70.67 101.82
N THR A 166 -4.24 -71.56 101.41
CA THR A 166 -4.10 -72.98 101.80
C THR A 166 -4.61 -74.10 100.85
N ASN A 167 -3.62 -74.63 100.12
CA ASN A 167 -3.04 -75.97 100.29
C ASN A 167 -3.82 -77.23 99.86
N GLY A 168 -3.30 -77.85 98.79
CA GLY A 168 -2.90 -79.27 98.71
C GLY A 168 -3.91 -80.38 98.97
N SER A 169 -4.21 -81.19 97.94
CA SER A 169 -4.20 -82.66 98.07
C SER A 169 -4.25 -83.35 96.71
N LEU A 170 -3.23 -84.16 96.42
CA LEU A 170 -3.09 -85.02 95.25
C LEU A 170 -3.69 -86.40 95.54
N SER A 171 -4.74 -86.81 94.79
CA SER A 171 -5.10 -88.20 94.45
C SER A 171 -6.37 -88.20 93.57
N PRO A 172 -6.79 -89.27 92.86
CA PRO A 172 -6.45 -89.55 91.46
C PRO A 172 -7.66 -89.47 90.49
N PRO A 173 -8.22 -88.28 90.18
CA PRO A 173 -8.99 -88.01 88.96
C PRO A 173 -8.17 -87.22 87.93
N ALA A 174 -6.87 -87.02 88.19
CA ALA A 174 -5.98 -86.15 87.41
C ALA A 174 -5.91 -86.55 85.94
N SER A 175 -5.99 -87.84 85.60
CA SER A 175 -5.87 -88.30 84.21
C SER A 175 -7.04 -87.86 83.33
N HIS A 176 -8.29 -87.92 83.81
CA HIS A 176 -9.46 -87.48 83.05
C HIS A 176 -9.52 -85.95 82.90
N ARG A 177 -9.22 -85.20 83.98
CA ARG A 177 -9.13 -83.73 83.90
C ARG A 177 -7.96 -83.28 83.02
N LEU A 178 -6.81 -83.95 83.08
CA LEU A 178 -5.69 -83.69 82.16
C LEU A 178 -6.08 -84.00 80.71
N GLN A 179 -6.87 -85.05 80.47
CA GLN A 179 -7.37 -85.39 79.13
C GLN A 179 -8.37 -84.34 78.61
N GLU A 180 -9.29 -83.86 79.44
CA GLU A 180 -10.19 -82.75 79.07
C GLU A 180 -9.44 -81.44 78.81
N VAL A 181 -8.45 -81.11 79.65
CA VAL A 181 -7.60 -79.92 79.45
C VAL A 181 -6.75 -80.07 78.18
N ASN A 182 -6.22 -81.25 77.90
CA ASN A 182 -5.44 -81.51 76.70
C ASN A 182 -6.32 -81.44 75.44
N ALA A 183 -7.55 -81.96 75.48
CA ALA A 183 -8.51 -81.82 74.39
C ALA A 183 -8.89 -80.34 74.13
N LYS A 184 -9.09 -79.54 75.18
CA LYS A 184 -9.32 -78.09 75.06
C LYS A 184 -8.11 -77.38 74.45
N LEU A 185 -6.91 -77.67 74.93
CA LEU A 185 -5.66 -77.10 74.40
C LEU A 185 -5.43 -77.48 72.93
N GLN A 186 -5.75 -78.71 72.54
CA GLN A 186 -5.69 -79.15 71.14
C GLN A 186 -6.71 -78.41 70.27
N SER A 187 -7.92 -78.19 70.77
CA SER A 187 -8.93 -77.37 70.07
C SER A 187 -8.47 -75.92 69.91
N GLU A 188 -7.85 -75.34 70.93
CA GLU A 188 -7.29 -73.98 70.87
C GLU A 188 -6.12 -73.91 69.89
N VAL A 189 -5.20 -74.87 69.90
CA VAL A 189 -4.09 -74.96 68.93
C VAL A 189 -4.63 -75.11 67.51
N CYS A 190 -5.64 -75.96 67.28
CA CYS A 190 -6.27 -76.11 65.98
C CYS A 190 -6.94 -74.80 65.52
N HIS A 191 -7.61 -74.10 66.45
CA HIS A 191 -8.19 -72.78 66.17
C HIS A 191 -7.12 -71.75 65.79
N TYR A 192 -6.02 -71.64 66.55
CA TYR A 192 -4.93 -70.71 66.23
C TYR A 192 -4.25 -71.06 64.91
N GLN A 193 -4.03 -72.35 64.60
CA GLN A 193 -3.49 -72.77 63.31
C GLN A 193 -4.39 -72.35 62.15
N LYS A 194 -5.71 -72.46 62.31
CA LYS A 194 -6.67 -72.02 61.30
C LYS A 194 -6.62 -70.51 61.10
N VAL A 195 -6.65 -69.73 62.18
CA VAL A 195 -6.54 -68.26 62.12
C VAL A 195 -5.22 -67.85 61.45
N LEU A 196 -4.11 -68.50 61.78
CA LEU A 196 -2.82 -68.23 61.14
C LEU A 196 -2.87 -68.49 59.62
N ALA A 197 -3.39 -69.64 59.19
CA ALA A 197 -3.53 -69.96 57.78
C ALA A 197 -4.39 -68.92 57.03
N GLU A 198 -5.53 -68.50 57.62
CA GLU A 198 -6.39 -67.46 57.06
C GLU A 198 -5.67 -66.10 56.98
N THR A 199 -4.91 -65.72 58.01
CA THR A 199 -4.13 -64.47 57.99
C THR A 199 -3.00 -64.51 56.96
N GLU A 200 -2.32 -65.65 56.79
CA GLU A 200 -1.29 -65.81 55.76
C GLU A 200 -1.87 -65.76 54.34
N GLU A 201 -3.07 -66.29 54.13
CA GLU A 201 -3.78 -66.18 52.85
C GLU A 201 -4.15 -64.72 52.57
N MET A 202 -4.69 -64.02 53.57
CA MET A 202 -5.02 -62.59 53.47
C MET A 202 -3.79 -61.74 53.17
N LEU A 203 -2.67 -61.98 53.85
CA LEU A 203 -1.41 -61.27 53.61
C LEU A 203 -0.87 -61.54 52.20
N ARG A 204 -0.91 -62.79 51.73
CA ARG A 204 -0.53 -63.14 50.35
C ARG A 204 -1.42 -62.45 49.32
N SER A 205 -2.72 -62.37 49.57
CA SER A 205 -3.68 -61.66 48.72
C SER A 205 -3.39 -60.15 48.68
N LEU A 206 -3.18 -59.52 49.83
CA LEU A 206 -2.82 -58.10 49.93
C LEU A 206 -1.49 -57.80 49.23
N GLN A 207 -0.46 -58.61 49.45
CA GLN A 207 0.83 -58.46 48.79
C GLN A 207 0.67 -58.52 47.26
N SER A 208 -0.05 -59.54 46.75
CA SER A 208 -0.31 -59.66 45.31
C SER A 208 -1.09 -58.45 44.76
N SER A 209 -2.05 -57.92 45.53
CA SER A 209 -2.81 -56.74 45.15
C SER A 209 -1.93 -55.49 45.06
N VAL A 210 -1.06 -55.28 46.05
CA VAL A 210 -0.12 -54.15 46.07
C VAL A 210 0.86 -54.25 44.91
N GLU A 211 1.48 -55.42 44.67
CA GLU A 211 2.42 -55.62 43.56
C GLU A 211 1.76 -55.37 42.18
N LYS A 212 0.50 -55.77 42.01
CA LYS A 212 -0.28 -55.48 40.79
C LYS A 212 -0.53 -53.99 40.64
N GLU A 213 -0.90 -53.32 41.71
CA GLU A 213 -1.20 -51.89 41.68
C GLU A 213 0.09 -51.08 41.43
N GLU A 214 1.21 -51.41 42.08
CA GLU A 214 2.53 -50.83 41.82
C GLU A 214 2.96 -51.00 40.36
N ARG A 215 2.69 -52.16 39.75
CA ARG A 215 2.96 -52.38 38.32
C ARG A 215 2.10 -51.46 37.46
N ARG A 216 0.79 -51.34 37.77
CA ARG A 216 -0.12 -50.43 37.06
C ARG A 216 0.29 -48.97 37.19
N TRP A 217 0.78 -48.53 38.35
CA TRP A 217 1.28 -47.17 38.53
C TRP A 217 2.55 -46.94 37.71
N ARG A 218 3.50 -47.88 37.72
CA ARG A 218 4.72 -47.79 36.90
C ARG A 218 4.42 -47.74 35.40
N GLU A 219 3.51 -48.59 34.91
CA GLU A 219 3.09 -48.57 33.50
C GLU A 219 2.44 -47.23 33.11
N ARG A 220 1.60 -46.66 33.98
CA ARG A 220 0.99 -45.34 33.77
C ARG A 220 2.04 -44.22 33.77
N GLU A 221 2.98 -44.26 34.71
CA GLU A 221 4.08 -43.30 34.78
C GLU A 221 4.94 -43.35 33.51
N GLU A 222 5.29 -44.54 33.04
CA GLU A 222 6.05 -44.72 31.80
C GLU A 222 5.26 -44.22 30.57
N ALA A 223 3.95 -44.47 30.52
CA ALA A 223 3.08 -43.96 29.45
C ALA A 223 3.05 -42.43 29.43
N HIS A 224 2.83 -41.79 30.58
CA HIS A 224 2.84 -40.33 30.71
C HIS A 224 4.22 -39.73 30.39
N HIS A 225 5.30 -40.41 30.76
CA HIS A 225 6.65 -39.98 30.40
C HIS A 225 6.86 -39.99 28.87
N LYS A 226 6.45 -41.06 28.19
CA LYS A 226 6.50 -41.17 26.72
C LYS A 226 5.63 -40.11 26.05
N GLU A 227 4.45 -39.83 26.58
CA GLU A 227 3.58 -38.76 26.07
C GLU A 227 4.24 -37.39 26.23
N ALA A 228 4.81 -37.09 27.41
CA ALA A 228 5.50 -35.83 27.65
C ALA A 228 6.66 -35.62 26.67
N ASP A 229 7.44 -36.67 26.37
CA ASP A 229 8.53 -36.58 25.41
C ASP A 229 8.05 -36.41 23.96
N ARG A 230 6.93 -37.03 23.59
CA ARG A 230 6.27 -36.76 22.29
C ARG A 230 5.83 -35.30 22.19
N TRP A 231 5.18 -34.78 23.23
CA TRP A 231 4.76 -33.38 23.26
C TRP A 231 5.94 -32.41 23.17
N LYS A 232 7.05 -32.68 23.88
CA LYS A 232 8.29 -31.89 23.74
C LYS A 232 8.85 -31.92 22.32
N ALA A 233 8.86 -33.10 21.68
CA ALA A 233 9.34 -33.24 20.30
C ALA A 233 8.45 -32.47 19.31
N ASP A 234 7.13 -32.55 19.48
CA ASP A 234 6.17 -31.82 18.65
C ASP A 234 6.29 -30.30 18.83
N VAL A 235 6.45 -29.82 20.07
CA VAL A 235 6.69 -28.40 20.35
C VAL A 235 7.99 -27.94 19.66
N SER A 236 9.08 -28.68 19.82
CA SER A 236 10.35 -28.32 19.15
C SER A 236 10.25 -28.33 17.62
N ARG A 237 9.45 -29.23 17.04
CA ARG A 237 9.18 -29.23 15.59
C ARG A 237 8.40 -27.98 15.18
N LEU A 238 7.32 -27.66 15.89
CA LEU A 238 6.47 -26.51 15.60
C LEU A 238 7.23 -25.18 15.76
N GLU A 239 8.12 -25.07 16.76
CA GLU A 239 8.99 -23.90 16.92
C GLU A 239 9.93 -23.70 15.72
N LYS A 240 10.53 -24.78 15.21
CA LYS A 240 11.37 -24.73 14.01
C LYS A 240 10.58 -24.34 12.77
N GLU A 241 9.37 -24.88 12.61
CA GLU A 241 8.48 -24.53 11.50
C GLU A 241 8.04 -23.06 11.58
N ALA A 242 7.69 -22.57 12.78
CA ALA A 242 7.35 -21.17 13.01
C ALA A 242 8.53 -20.23 12.67
N HIS A 243 9.75 -20.57 13.09
CA HIS A 243 10.95 -19.83 12.73
C HIS A 243 11.20 -19.84 11.21
N ALA A 244 11.03 -20.98 10.54
CA ALA A 244 11.20 -21.08 9.09
C ALA A 244 10.16 -20.25 8.33
N LEU A 245 8.91 -20.24 8.78
CA LEU A 245 7.85 -19.40 8.22
C LEU A 245 8.12 -17.91 8.45
N ALA A 246 8.59 -17.53 9.64
CA ALA A 246 8.97 -16.14 9.93
C ALA A 246 10.11 -15.66 9.02
N ALA A 247 11.12 -16.50 8.78
CA ALA A 247 12.21 -16.18 7.86
C ALA A 247 11.72 -16.02 6.41
N LYS A 248 10.80 -16.88 5.95
CA LYS A 248 10.17 -16.75 4.62
C LYS A 248 9.34 -15.47 4.51
N ASN A 249 8.56 -15.12 5.53
CA ASN A 249 7.79 -13.87 5.54
C ASN A 249 8.71 -12.65 5.47
N ALA A 250 9.80 -12.62 6.24
CA ALA A 250 10.79 -11.54 6.17
C ALA A 250 11.38 -11.41 4.75
N SER A 251 11.67 -12.52 4.07
CA SER A 251 12.14 -12.52 2.68
C SER A 251 11.08 -12.02 1.69
N LEU A 252 9.81 -12.37 1.89
CA LEU A 252 8.72 -11.88 1.03
C LEU A 252 8.50 -10.37 1.23
N GLU A 253 8.59 -9.88 2.46
CA GLU A 253 8.53 -8.45 2.77
C GLU A 253 9.67 -7.66 2.11
N THR A 254 10.88 -8.21 2.07
CA THR A 254 11.99 -7.58 1.34
C THR A 254 11.71 -7.51 -0.16
N SER A 255 11.23 -8.60 -0.78
CA SER A 255 10.89 -8.60 -2.21
C SER A 255 9.71 -7.67 -2.53
N LEU A 256 8.73 -7.54 -1.63
CA LEU A 256 7.64 -6.58 -1.78
C LEU A 256 8.16 -5.13 -1.77
N ARG A 257 9.09 -4.80 -0.88
CA ARG A 257 9.73 -3.47 -0.84
C ARG A 257 10.53 -3.19 -2.12
N GLU A 258 11.25 -4.18 -2.63
CA GLU A 258 11.98 -4.06 -3.91
C GLU A 258 11.03 -3.82 -5.08
N LEU A 259 9.91 -4.58 -5.16
CA LEU A 259 8.89 -4.39 -6.18
C LEU A 259 8.23 -3.01 -6.12
N GLN A 260 7.98 -2.49 -4.91
CA GLN A 260 7.48 -1.13 -4.73
C GLN A 260 8.47 -0.09 -5.26
N GLY A 261 9.77 -0.22 -4.97
CA GLY A 261 10.79 0.67 -5.52
C GLY A 261 10.89 0.63 -7.05
N ILE A 262 10.76 -0.56 -7.66
CA ILE A 262 10.69 -0.69 -9.13
C ILE A 262 9.43 -0.03 -9.68
N GLN A 263 8.30 -0.14 -8.99
CA GLN A 263 7.04 0.48 -9.41
C GLN A 263 7.14 2.01 -9.37
N GLU A 264 7.73 2.59 -8.32
CA GLU A 264 7.95 4.04 -8.21
C GLU A 264 8.86 4.55 -9.34
N THR A 265 10.00 3.91 -9.57
CA THR A 265 10.91 4.29 -10.66
C THR A 265 10.28 4.13 -12.05
N THR A 266 9.43 3.13 -12.23
CA THR A 266 8.65 2.96 -13.48
C THR A 266 7.64 4.08 -13.67
N ALA A 267 6.94 4.51 -12.59
CA ALA A 267 6.00 5.61 -12.63
C ALA A 267 6.69 6.95 -12.95
N GLU A 268 7.86 7.21 -12.36
CA GLU A 268 8.69 8.39 -12.68
C GLU A 268 9.13 8.38 -14.15
N MET A 269 9.58 7.23 -14.66
CA MET A 269 9.99 7.09 -16.06
C MET A 269 8.80 7.31 -17.01
N GLN A 270 7.61 6.79 -16.69
CA GLN A 270 6.40 7.05 -17.46
C GLN A 270 5.99 8.53 -17.44
N ALA A 271 6.15 9.22 -16.31
CA ALA A 271 5.88 10.67 -16.23
C ALA A 271 6.84 11.47 -17.12
N LYS A 272 8.14 11.17 -17.08
CA LYS A 272 9.14 11.79 -17.98
C LYS A 272 8.86 11.52 -19.44
N LEU A 273 8.44 10.31 -19.80
CA LEU A 273 8.05 9.99 -21.17
C LEU A 273 6.86 10.83 -21.64
N LYS A 274 5.84 11.02 -20.80
CA LYS A 274 4.70 11.90 -21.10
C LYS A 274 5.12 13.36 -21.26
N GLU A 275 6.00 13.85 -20.38
CA GLU A 275 6.53 15.21 -20.48
C GLU A 275 7.32 15.43 -21.78
N LEU A 276 8.16 14.47 -22.17
CA LEU A 276 8.89 14.53 -23.44
C LEU A 276 7.96 14.46 -24.65
N GLN A 277 6.90 13.65 -24.59
CA GLN A 277 5.87 13.62 -25.63
C GLN A 277 5.17 14.97 -25.79
N HIS A 278 4.81 15.61 -24.67
CA HIS A 278 4.19 16.94 -24.70
C HIS A 278 5.13 18.00 -25.29
N LYS A 279 6.40 18.04 -24.85
CA LYS A 279 7.40 18.96 -25.39
C LYS A 279 7.61 18.76 -26.89
N LEU A 280 7.61 17.51 -27.35
CA LEU A 280 7.72 17.21 -28.77
C LEU A 280 6.51 17.75 -29.56
N GLU A 281 5.29 17.58 -29.04
CA GLU A 281 4.07 18.11 -29.65
C GLU A 281 4.04 19.64 -29.69
N GLU A 282 4.51 20.31 -28.62
CA GLU A 282 4.69 21.76 -28.59
C GLU A 282 5.67 22.24 -29.66
N GLU A 283 6.86 21.64 -29.74
CA GLU A 283 7.88 21.97 -30.75
C GLU A 283 7.39 21.70 -32.18
N GLU A 284 6.62 20.63 -32.41
CA GLU A 284 5.98 20.36 -33.69
C GLU A 284 4.94 21.45 -34.06
N SER A 285 4.17 21.93 -33.08
CA SER A 285 3.21 23.01 -33.26
C SER A 285 3.91 24.35 -33.56
N GLU A 286 5.00 24.66 -32.86
CA GLU A 286 5.80 25.86 -33.08
C GLU A 286 6.46 25.83 -34.47
N LYS A 287 7.03 24.69 -34.86
CA LYS A 287 7.59 24.48 -36.20
C LYS A 287 6.54 24.73 -37.28
N LYS A 288 5.30 24.26 -37.09
CA LYS A 288 4.19 24.50 -38.02
C LYS A 288 3.87 25.99 -38.15
N VAL A 289 3.85 26.73 -37.03
CA VAL A 289 3.65 28.20 -37.04
C VAL A 289 4.82 28.91 -37.72
N LEU A 290 6.07 28.49 -37.49
CA LEU A 290 7.23 29.07 -38.15
C LEU A 290 7.19 28.85 -39.67
N VAL A 291 6.80 27.66 -40.13
CA VAL A 291 6.62 27.37 -41.56
C VAL A 291 5.56 28.30 -42.16
N GLN A 292 4.42 28.46 -41.50
CA GLN A 292 3.37 29.39 -41.96
C GLN A 292 3.90 30.84 -42.06
N LYS A 293 4.61 31.33 -41.04
CA LYS A 293 5.22 32.67 -41.06
C LYS A 293 6.26 32.82 -42.18
N TYR A 294 7.05 31.79 -42.44
CA TYR A 294 8.02 31.78 -43.53
C TYR A 294 7.32 31.86 -44.90
N ASP A 295 6.25 31.08 -45.10
CA ASP A 295 5.46 31.11 -46.34
C ASP A 295 4.79 32.47 -46.56
N GLU A 296 4.24 33.09 -45.52
CA GLU A 296 3.68 34.44 -45.56
C GLU A 296 4.73 35.49 -45.90
N ALA A 297 5.90 35.44 -45.24
CA ALA A 297 7.01 36.34 -45.53
C ALA A 297 7.53 36.16 -46.97
N SER A 298 7.62 34.93 -47.45
CA SER A 298 8.01 34.60 -48.83
C SER A 298 7.00 35.16 -49.85
N LYS A 299 5.70 34.97 -49.62
CA LYS A 299 4.64 35.57 -50.46
C LYS A 299 4.70 37.09 -50.45
N ASN A 300 4.90 37.71 -49.29
CA ASN A 300 5.02 39.16 -49.19
C ASN A 300 6.26 39.67 -49.95
N ALA A 301 7.41 39.00 -49.79
CA ALA A 301 8.62 39.31 -50.52
C ALA A 301 8.42 39.20 -52.05
N GLN A 302 7.74 38.14 -52.52
CA GLN A 302 7.37 37.99 -53.93
C GLN A 302 6.45 39.12 -54.40
N SER A 303 5.41 39.46 -53.63
CA SER A 303 4.50 40.56 -53.96
C SER A 303 5.23 41.90 -54.06
N MET A 304 6.12 42.19 -53.11
CA MET A 304 6.98 43.38 -53.13
C MET A 304 7.92 43.38 -54.34
N HIS A 305 8.49 42.23 -54.67
CA HIS A 305 9.35 42.09 -55.85
C HIS A 305 8.57 42.38 -57.14
N SER A 306 7.39 41.79 -57.31
CA SER A 306 6.51 42.07 -58.46
C SER A 306 6.08 43.54 -58.52
N HIS A 307 5.83 44.18 -57.37
CA HIS A 307 5.51 45.60 -57.33
C HIS A 307 6.71 46.47 -57.75
N LEU A 308 7.91 46.15 -57.26
CA LEU A 308 9.15 46.83 -57.65
C LEU A 308 9.46 46.63 -59.14
N GLU A 309 9.33 45.41 -59.67
CA GLU A 309 9.44 45.15 -61.12
C GLU A 309 8.43 45.95 -61.93
N GLY A 310 7.21 46.11 -61.42
CA GLY A 310 6.18 46.97 -62.01
C GLY A 310 6.63 48.44 -62.09
N ARG A 311 7.11 49.01 -60.97
CA ARG A 311 7.64 50.39 -60.96
C ARG A 311 8.87 50.57 -61.84
N VAL A 312 9.75 49.57 -61.89
CA VAL A 312 10.91 49.61 -62.80
C VAL A 312 10.44 49.68 -64.25
N ARG A 313 9.46 48.86 -64.65
CA ARG A 313 8.84 48.94 -65.98
C ARG A 313 8.20 50.30 -66.26
N GLU A 314 7.43 50.86 -65.31
CA GLU A 314 6.87 52.22 -65.46
C GLU A 314 7.96 53.28 -65.66
N LEU A 315 9.05 53.21 -64.87
CA LEU A 315 10.19 54.11 -65.00
C LEU A 315 10.91 53.95 -66.35
N GLU A 316 11.02 52.73 -66.86
CA GLU A 316 11.55 52.44 -68.19
C GLU A 316 10.65 53.02 -69.28
N GLU A 317 9.32 52.87 -69.18
CA GLU A 317 8.36 53.47 -70.12
C GLU A 317 8.43 55.01 -70.13
N LEU A 318 8.50 55.65 -68.96
CA LEU A 318 8.66 57.11 -68.85
C LEU A 318 10.00 57.59 -69.45
N LYS A 319 11.06 56.81 -69.29
CA LYS A 319 12.36 57.10 -69.90
C LYS A 319 12.33 56.91 -71.42
N LEU A 320 11.48 56.02 -71.91
CA LEU A 320 11.24 55.74 -73.33
C LEU A 320 10.18 56.64 -73.97
N SER A 321 9.53 57.54 -73.22
CA SER A 321 8.65 58.59 -73.76
C SER A 321 9.43 59.90 -73.94
N PRO A 322 10.18 60.10 -75.05
CA PRO A 322 11.07 61.25 -75.21
C PRO A 322 10.23 62.49 -75.55
N GLY A 323 9.02 62.30 -76.10
CA GLY A 323 8.17 63.39 -76.59
C GLY A 323 7.74 64.38 -75.52
N GLY A 324 7.56 63.95 -74.26
CA GLY A 324 7.14 64.85 -73.17
C GLY A 324 8.28 65.72 -72.65
N THR A 325 9.46 65.13 -72.46
CA THR A 325 10.67 65.87 -72.07
C THR A 325 11.16 66.79 -73.19
N ASP A 326 11.13 66.31 -74.44
CA ASP A 326 11.56 67.10 -75.59
C ASP A 326 10.56 68.23 -75.89
N GLN A 327 9.25 68.05 -75.62
CA GLN A 327 8.26 69.13 -75.72
C GLN A 327 8.43 70.20 -74.65
N LEU A 328 8.68 69.81 -73.40
CA LEU A 328 8.99 70.75 -72.32
C LEU A 328 10.29 71.52 -72.57
N GLU A 329 11.31 70.86 -73.13
CA GLU A 329 12.58 71.49 -73.50
C GLU A 329 12.36 72.52 -74.63
N LYS A 330 11.53 72.17 -75.62
CA LYS A 330 11.15 73.07 -76.71
C LYS A 330 10.33 74.27 -76.24
N GLU A 331 9.38 74.07 -75.32
CA GLU A 331 8.64 75.17 -74.69
C GLU A 331 9.55 76.06 -73.85
N LEU A 332 10.54 75.49 -73.15
CA LEU A 332 11.57 76.25 -72.42
C LEU A 332 12.43 77.09 -73.35
N ASP A 333 12.84 76.55 -74.50
CA ASP A 333 13.58 77.28 -75.52
C ASP A 333 12.75 78.39 -76.17
N ASP A 334 11.45 78.16 -76.37
CA ASP A 334 10.53 79.19 -76.84
C ASP A 334 10.38 80.33 -75.81
N VAL A 335 10.23 80.01 -74.53
CA VAL A 335 10.18 81.00 -73.44
C VAL A 335 11.51 81.75 -73.32
N ARG A 336 12.65 81.06 -73.42
CA ARG A 336 13.97 81.71 -73.45
C ARG A 336 14.09 82.66 -74.65
N SER A 337 13.64 82.24 -75.82
CA SER A 337 13.64 83.06 -77.03
C SER A 337 12.73 84.28 -76.90
N GLN A 338 11.58 84.15 -76.22
CA GLN A 338 10.71 85.28 -75.90
C GLN A 338 11.37 86.23 -74.91
N LEU A 339 12.05 85.70 -73.89
CA LEU A 339 12.78 86.51 -72.91
C LEU A 339 13.94 87.27 -73.57
N GLU A 340 14.66 86.65 -74.49
CA GLU A 340 15.75 87.28 -75.25
C GLU A 340 15.20 88.40 -76.15
N LYS A 341 14.07 88.17 -76.83
CA LYS A 341 13.37 89.21 -77.60
C LYS A 341 12.93 90.38 -76.73
N GLU A 342 12.37 90.11 -75.55
CA GLU A 342 11.99 91.15 -74.59
C GLU A 342 13.24 91.88 -74.06
N ARG A 343 14.35 91.18 -73.81
CA ARG A 343 15.63 91.81 -73.46
C ARG A 343 16.13 92.73 -74.57
N SER A 344 16.17 92.29 -75.82
CA SER A 344 16.57 93.14 -76.95
C SER A 344 15.62 94.33 -77.15
N ARG A 345 14.32 94.15 -76.90
CA ARG A 345 13.33 95.23 -76.94
C ARG A 345 13.55 96.24 -75.82
N ASN A 346 13.90 95.75 -74.63
CA ASN A 346 14.32 96.59 -73.50
C ASN A 346 15.63 97.32 -73.81
N GLU A 347 16.59 96.65 -74.46
CA GLU A 347 17.85 97.24 -74.90
C GLU A 347 17.62 98.37 -75.89
N GLN A 348 16.75 98.16 -76.88
CA GLN A 348 16.31 99.21 -77.82
C GLN A 348 15.56 100.35 -77.10
N LEU A 349 14.77 100.07 -76.07
CA LEU A 349 14.11 101.09 -75.27
C LEU A 349 15.11 101.89 -74.43
N VAL A 350 16.13 101.23 -73.86
CA VAL A 350 17.23 101.88 -73.15
C VAL A 350 18.05 102.75 -74.09
N GLU A 351 18.35 102.29 -75.30
CA GLU A 351 19.06 103.06 -76.33
C GLU A 351 18.26 104.30 -76.76
N ARG A 352 16.93 104.16 -76.88
CA ARG A 352 16.00 105.27 -77.18
C ARG A 352 15.84 106.26 -76.02
N LEU A 353 15.98 105.79 -74.78
CA LEU A 353 16.08 106.64 -73.59
C LEU A 353 17.42 107.40 -73.59
N GLN A 354 18.51 106.76 -74.01
CA GLN A 354 19.83 107.37 -74.16
C GLN A 354 19.86 108.45 -75.26
N GLU A 355 19.13 108.26 -76.37
CA GLU A 355 18.93 109.28 -77.40
C GLU A 355 18.14 110.50 -76.89
N LEU A 356 17.11 110.29 -76.05
CA LEU A 356 16.33 111.35 -75.42
C LEU A 356 17.09 112.10 -74.30
N GLU A 357 18.09 111.46 -73.68
CA GLU A 357 18.93 112.04 -72.63
C GLU A 357 19.98 113.03 -73.18
N SER A 358 20.28 112.98 -74.49
CA SER A 358 21.19 113.93 -75.16
C SER A 358 20.58 115.33 -75.45
N ALA A 359 19.33 115.59 -75.04
CA ALA A 359 18.59 116.84 -75.27
C ALA A 359 18.12 117.60 -74.01
N SER A 360 18.52 117.22 -72.80
CA SER A 360 18.15 117.99 -71.59
C SER A 360 19.12 117.77 -70.43
N LYS A 361 19.89 118.82 -70.11
CA LYS A 361 20.77 118.95 -68.94
C LYS A 361 19.94 119.30 -67.70
N GLY A 362 20.07 118.55 -66.61
CA GLY A 362 19.54 118.94 -65.29
C GLY A 362 19.69 117.87 -64.20
N ASP A 363 20.63 118.09 -63.28
CA ASP A 363 20.98 117.32 -62.06
C ASP A 363 19.84 117.06 -61.06
N CYS A 364 19.80 115.88 -60.44
CA CYS A 364 20.14 115.68 -59.01
C CYS A 364 19.90 114.22 -58.52
N SER A 365 21.00 113.60 -58.06
CA SER A 365 21.10 112.47 -57.10
C SER A 365 20.70 112.93 -55.67
N PRO A 366 20.66 112.08 -54.59
CA PRO A 366 21.37 110.80 -54.40
C PRO A 366 20.68 109.64 -53.63
N ALA A 367 21.24 108.44 -53.84
CA ALA A 367 21.62 107.37 -52.91
C ALA A 367 20.62 106.76 -51.88
N SER A 368 20.50 105.42 -51.90
CA SER A 368 21.12 104.53 -50.89
C SER A 368 20.74 103.05 -51.12
N SER A 369 21.74 102.17 -51.21
CA SER A 369 21.65 100.69 -51.11
C SER A 369 21.33 100.27 -49.65
N PRO A 370 21.08 98.98 -49.28
CA PRO A 370 22.03 97.83 -49.40
C PRO A 370 21.33 96.48 -49.75
N LYS A 371 21.93 95.43 -50.34
CA LYS A 371 23.01 94.50 -49.92
C LYS A 371 22.82 93.86 -48.54
N VAL A 372 22.54 92.55 -48.50
CA VAL A 372 22.99 91.49 -47.56
C VAL A 372 22.20 90.21 -47.93
N SER A 373 22.56 88.97 -47.61
CA SER A 373 23.80 88.24 -47.32
C SER A 373 23.36 86.80 -47.06
N SER A 374 24.28 85.86 -47.27
CA SER A 374 24.41 84.54 -46.66
C SER A 374 23.60 84.25 -45.38
N THR A 375 23.26 82.98 -45.15
CA THR A 375 23.81 82.13 -44.06
C THR A 375 22.81 81.08 -43.52
N ASN A 376 23.37 79.94 -43.11
CA ASN A 376 22.89 78.98 -42.10
C ASN A 376 21.93 77.84 -42.53
N GLY A 377 22.48 76.63 -42.67
CA GLY A 377 21.95 75.49 -41.89
C GLY A 377 22.42 75.59 -40.43
N PRO A 378 22.40 74.54 -39.59
CA PRO A 378 21.55 73.35 -39.52
C PRO A 378 20.93 73.22 -38.09
N LEU A 379 20.44 72.01 -37.77
CA LEU A 379 20.17 71.46 -36.43
C LEU A 379 18.89 71.93 -35.73
N SER A 380 17.98 70.98 -35.48
CA SER A 380 17.93 70.44 -34.12
C SER A 380 17.24 69.08 -34.09
N ALA A 381 18.02 68.06 -33.73
CA ALA A 381 17.51 66.95 -32.95
C ALA A 381 16.77 67.52 -31.72
N ARG A 382 15.65 66.88 -31.37
CA ARG A 382 15.17 66.90 -29.99
C ARG A 382 14.50 65.57 -29.70
N ASP A 383 15.30 64.72 -29.06
CA ASP A 383 14.82 63.76 -28.08
C ASP A 383 13.77 64.40 -27.17
N SER A 384 12.70 63.65 -26.92
CA SER A 384 11.84 63.84 -25.77
C SER A 384 11.83 62.52 -25.01
N PRO A 385 12.49 62.43 -23.85
CA PRO A 385 12.20 61.46 -22.82
C PRO A 385 11.19 62.06 -21.85
N THR A 386 10.31 61.25 -21.25
CA THR A 386 9.88 61.35 -19.84
C THR A 386 8.89 60.23 -19.48
N PRO A 387 8.71 59.93 -18.17
CA PRO A 387 8.65 58.57 -17.65
C PRO A 387 7.45 58.37 -16.69
N ALA A 388 7.59 57.43 -15.75
CA ALA A 388 6.77 57.11 -14.56
C ALA A 388 5.79 55.94 -14.79
N GLU A 389 6.16 54.73 -14.35
CA GLU A 389 6.03 54.18 -12.98
C GLU A 389 4.67 53.53 -12.75
N LYS A 390 4.69 52.21 -12.51
CA LYS A 390 4.14 51.63 -11.27
C LYS A 390 4.64 50.22 -11.05
N GLU A 391 5.12 50.02 -9.83
CA GLU A 391 5.45 48.76 -9.18
C GLU A 391 4.24 47.84 -9.10
N ASP A 392 4.47 46.53 -9.18
CA ASP A 392 3.84 45.60 -8.24
C ASP A 392 4.76 44.40 -7.98
N LYS A 393 5.02 44.15 -6.70
CA LYS A 393 5.70 42.98 -6.15
C LYS A 393 4.69 42.27 -5.25
N GLY A 394 4.39 41.02 -5.55
CA GLY A 394 3.60 40.16 -4.67
C GLY A 394 4.00 38.71 -4.79
N ALA A 395 4.70 38.21 -3.78
CA ALA A 395 5.16 36.84 -3.65
C ALA A 395 4.18 35.98 -2.81
N THR A 396 4.18 34.67 -3.08
CA THR A 396 3.87 33.53 -2.17
C THR A 396 2.45 33.35 -1.61
N SER A 397 1.84 32.18 -1.89
CA SER A 397 1.53 31.18 -0.84
C SER A 397 1.03 29.83 -1.39
N LYS A 398 1.47 28.77 -0.70
CA LYS A 398 1.08 27.36 -0.77
C LYS A 398 -0.44 27.14 -0.73
N LYS A 399 -0.89 26.09 -1.42
CA LYS A 399 -1.57 24.96 -0.77
C LYS A 399 -1.37 23.68 -1.57
#